data_AF-A0A7S3KAY1-F1
#
_entry.id   AF-A0A7S3KAY1-F1
#
_cell.length_a   1.000
_cell.length_b   1.000
_cell.length_c   1.000
_cell.angle_alpha   90.00
_cell.angle_beta   90.00
_cell.angle_gamma   90.00
#
_symmetry.space_group_name_H-M   'P 1'
#
loop_
_entity.id
_entity.type
_entity.pdbx_description
1 polymer ?
#
loop_
_entity_poly.entity_id
_entity_poly.type
_entity_poly.pdbx_seq_one_letter_code
_entity_poly.pdbx_strand_id
1 'polypeptide(L)'
;MDDATSAHKGFDALQKDENLSQEYRSVAKNNLAVMKFHKFQESLREANHDFNKLDEKEIFEGEQILTLLKESIKGFENTNQRSEEDAKTLESLLDINSYGPEEFYNNSGKAQFFDVVKHPLSGITLTNICEEMLLQGPRMDKKHTSFWYVAGLKFHEKYETDFLARHLTLLAIFYHAQERTMIAEGLLTRALELTKGKGDIHEAFTFKIYGHILRSKPSRVNESEKFTTRATEIEQQLVPWTSKLVQMHIPVV
;
A
#
# COMPACT_ATOMS: atom_id res chain seq x y z
N MET A 1 16.98 -14.68 14.10
CA MET A 1 15.70 -15.29 13.71
C MET A 1 14.60 -15.05 14.76
N ASP A 2 14.95 -14.57 15.97
CA ASP A 2 13.97 -14.34 17.06
C ASP A 2 13.22 -12.99 17.03
N ASP A 3 13.71 -11.97 16.30
CA ASP A 3 13.15 -10.60 16.38
C ASP A 3 11.79 -10.43 15.69
N ALA A 4 11.57 -11.06 14.54
CA ALA A 4 10.33 -10.89 13.77
C ALA A 4 9.11 -11.53 14.45
N THR A 5 9.30 -12.69 15.09
CA THR A 5 8.25 -13.38 15.86
C THR A 5 7.91 -12.61 17.14
N SER A 6 8.89 -11.94 17.75
CA SER A 6 8.68 -11.07 18.91
C SER A 6 7.87 -9.83 18.54
N ALA A 7 8.22 -9.16 17.44
CA ALA A 7 7.51 -7.98 16.94
C ALA A 7 6.05 -8.28 16.55
N HIS A 8 5.78 -9.43 15.93
CA HIS A 8 4.42 -9.86 15.58
C HIS A 8 3.51 -9.97 16.82
N LYS A 9 4.01 -10.64 17.86
CA LYS A 9 3.29 -10.77 19.15
C LYS A 9 3.09 -9.42 19.83
N GLY A 10 4.05 -8.51 19.70
CA GLY A 10 3.97 -7.14 20.19
C GLY A 10 2.80 -6.37 19.56
N PHE A 11 2.73 -6.30 18.23
CA PHE A 11 1.63 -5.59 17.56
C PHE A 11 0.27 -6.25 17.78
N ASP A 12 0.21 -7.57 17.84
CA ASP A 12 -1.01 -8.31 18.16
C ASP A 12 -1.54 -7.97 19.55
N ALA A 13 -0.66 -7.77 20.53
CA ALA A 13 -1.04 -7.33 21.86
C ALA A 13 -1.48 -5.86 21.86
N LEU A 14 -0.72 -4.98 21.21
CA LEU A 14 -1.02 -3.54 21.15
C LEU A 14 -2.36 -3.25 20.47
N GLN A 15 -2.72 -3.94 19.39
CA GLN A 15 -4.00 -3.71 18.73
C GLN A 15 -5.22 -4.12 19.59
N LYS A 16 -5.02 -4.98 20.59
CA LYS A 16 -6.06 -5.47 21.52
C LYS A 16 -6.06 -4.74 22.87
N ASP A 17 -5.09 -3.85 23.11
CA ASP A 17 -4.99 -3.14 24.38
C ASP A 17 -6.02 -2.00 24.44
N GLU A 18 -7.04 -2.20 25.28
CA GLU A 18 -8.11 -1.22 25.50
C GLU A 18 -7.59 0.08 26.15
N ASN A 19 -6.43 0.04 26.81
CA ASN A 19 -5.82 1.20 27.47
C ASN A 19 -5.11 2.14 26.49
N LEU A 20 -4.80 1.70 25.27
CA LEU A 20 -4.20 2.55 24.24
C LEU A 20 -5.25 3.45 23.58
N SER A 21 -4.81 4.59 23.05
CA SER A 21 -5.70 5.43 22.24
C SER A 21 -6.14 4.68 20.97
N GLN A 22 -7.30 5.05 20.44
CA GLN A 22 -7.79 4.48 19.19
C GLN A 22 -6.81 4.70 18.03
N GLU A 23 -6.12 5.84 18.01
CA GLU A 23 -5.07 6.14 17.04
C GLU A 23 -3.92 5.14 17.15
N TYR A 24 -3.36 4.93 18.35
CA TYR A 24 -2.29 3.96 18.59
C TYR A 24 -2.68 2.54 18.16
N ARG A 25 -3.91 2.12 18.44
CA ARG A 25 -4.43 0.82 17.99
C ARG A 25 -4.52 0.75 16.46
N SER A 26 -4.99 1.80 15.79
CA SER A 26 -5.02 1.86 14.33
C SER A 26 -3.65 1.78 13.69
N VAL A 27 -2.67 2.44 14.29
CA VAL A 27 -1.28 2.32 13.86
C VAL A 27 -0.78 0.88 14.02
N ALA A 28 -1.02 0.26 15.18
CA ALA A 28 -0.62 -1.13 15.43
C ALA A 28 -1.24 -2.10 14.41
N LYS A 29 -2.52 -1.90 14.04
CA LYS A 29 -3.19 -2.67 12.99
C LYS A 29 -2.54 -2.50 11.62
N ASN A 30 -2.23 -1.27 11.22
CA ASN A 30 -1.53 -1.02 9.96
C ASN A 30 -0.18 -1.75 9.93
N ASN A 31 0.63 -1.63 10.98
CA ASN A 31 1.94 -2.27 11.02
C ASN A 31 1.85 -3.78 11.03
N LEU A 32 0.92 -4.34 11.80
CA LEU A 32 0.67 -5.77 11.82
C LEU A 32 0.31 -6.27 10.41
N ALA A 33 -0.53 -5.52 9.69
CA ALA A 33 -0.88 -5.83 8.31
C ALA A 33 0.36 -5.83 7.42
N VAL A 34 1.21 -4.81 7.49
CA VAL A 34 2.42 -4.74 6.65
C VAL A 34 3.44 -5.83 7.02
N MET A 35 3.54 -6.19 8.30
CA MET A 35 4.37 -7.32 8.72
C MET A 35 3.85 -8.65 8.17
N LYS A 36 2.54 -8.90 8.28
CA LYS A 36 1.90 -10.08 7.70
C LYS A 36 2.09 -10.10 6.17
N PHE A 37 1.99 -8.94 5.53
CA PHE A 37 2.23 -8.75 4.11
C PHE A 37 3.63 -9.15 3.67
N HIS A 38 4.67 -8.67 4.36
CA HIS A 38 6.05 -9.06 4.03
C HIS A 38 6.28 -10.56 4.20
N LYS A 39 5.77 -11.16 5.27
CA LYS A 39 5.85 -12.61 5.47
C LYS A 39 5.13 -13.37 4.35
N PHE A 40 3.94 -12.91 3.98
CA PHE A 40 3.17 -13.49 2.87
C PHE A 40 3.92 -13.38 1.52
N GLN A 41 4.60 -12.25 1.27
CA GLN A 41 5.45 -12.08 0.10
C GLN A 41 6.63 -13.06 0.07
N GLU A 42 7.26 -13.31 1.21
CA GLU A 42 8.35 -14.28 1.32
C GLU A 42 7.86 -15.70 1.00
N SER A 43 6.75 -16.13 1.61
CA SER A 43 6.09 -17.40 1.30
C SER A 43 5.73 -17.52 -0.19
N LEU A 44 5.14 -16.48 -0.79
CA LEU A 44 4.83 -16.45 -2.21
C LEU A 44 6.09 -16.56 -3.08
N ARG A 45 7.18 -15.91 -2.70
CA ARG A 45 8.45 -16.00 -3.44
C ARG A 45 9.02 -17.41 -3.38
N GLU A 46 8.99 -18.05 -2.21
CA GLU A 46 9.43 -19.44 -2.03
C GLU A 46 8.56 -20.42 -2.84
N ALA A 47 7.27 -20.12 -2.96
CA ALA A 47 6.33 -20.83 -3.83
C ALA A 47 6.50 -20.55 -5.34
N ASN A 48 7.49 -19.74 -5.75
CA ASN A 48 7.66 -19.24 -7.12
C ASN A 48 6.40 -18.53 -7.66
N HIS A 49 5.76 -17.72 -6.82
CA HIS A 49 4.52 -16.99 -7.11
C HIS A 49 3.33 -17.87 -7.49
N ASP A 50 3.34 -19.15 -7.13
CA ASP A 50 2.21 -20.07 -7.30
C ASP A 50 1.39 -20.18 -6.01
N PHE A 51 0.26 -19.49 -5.98
CA PHE A 51 -0.67 -19.48 -4.84
C PHE A 51 -1.18 -20.87 -4.45
N ASN A 52 -1.20 -21.84 -5.38
CA ASN A 52 -1.66 -23.19 -5.08
C ASN A 52 -0.65 -24.00 -4.27
N LYS A 53 0.57 -23.48 -4.10
CA LYS A 53 1.62 -24.08 -3.27
C LYS A 53 1.68 -23.50 -1.86
N LEU A 54 0.87 -22.49 -1.57
CA LEU A 54 0.73 -21.96 -0.21
C LEU A 54 -0.16 -22.89 0.62
N ASP A 55 0.14 -22.99 1.91
CA ASP A 55 -0.72 -23.71 2.83
C ASP A 55 -1.97 -22.89 3.24
N GLU A 56 -2.96 -23.55 3.85
CA GLU A 56 -4.20 -22.90 4.28
C GLU A 56 -3.96 -21.75 5.26
N LYS A 57 -2.92 -21.85 6.10
CA LYS A 57 -2.58 -20.83 7.09
C LYS A 57 -1.98 -19.59 6.42
N GLU A 58 -1.12 -19.76 5.43
CA GLU A 58 -0.53 -18.68 4.65
C GLU A 58 -1.60 -17.93 3.86
N ILE A 59 -2.54 -18.65 3.24
CA ILE A 59 -3.69 -18.07 2.54
C ILE A 59 -4.55 -17.26 3.53
N PHE A 60 -4.88 -17.85 4.68
CA PHE A 60 -5.67 -17.19 5.72
C PHE A 60 -4.97 -15.94 6.29
N GLU A 61 -3.66 -16.02 6.53
CA GLU A 61 -2.86 -14.86 6.96
C GLU A 61 -2.87 -13.75 5.89
N GLY A 62 -2.83 -14.11 4.61
CA GLY A 62 -2.96 -13.17 3.49
C GLY A 62 -4.31 -12.45 3.48
N GLU A 63 -5.41 -13.19 3.64
CA GLU A 63 -6.78 -12.63 3.68
C GLU A 63 -6.99 -11.63 4.84
N GLN A 64 -6.27 -11.78 5.94
CA GLN A 64 -6.35 -10.86 7.08
C GLN A 64 -5.69 -9.49 6.82
N ILE A 65 -4.74 -9.39 5.87
CA ILE A 65 -3.98 -8.16 5.64
C ILE A 65 -4.92 -7.01 5.28
N LEU A 66 -5.80 -7.23 4.31
CA LEU A 66 -6.74 -6.21 3.85
C LEU A 66 -7.72 -5.81 4.96
N THR A 67 -8.17 -6.78 5.76
CA THR A 67 -9.03 -6.54 6.91
C THR A 67 -8.36 -5.60 7.92
N LEU A 68 -7.12 -5.89 8.30
CA LEU A 68 -6.36 -5.08 9.25
C LEU A 68 -6.11 -3.65 8.72
N LEU A 69 -5.82 -3.50 7.42
CA LEU A 69 -5.65 -2.19 6.80
C LEU A 69 -6.96 -1.39 6.80
N LYS A 70 -8.09 -2.00 6.43
CA LYS A 70 -9.40 -1.34 6.46
C LYS A 70 -9.80 -0.92 7.88
N GLU A 71 -9.58 -1.79 8.87
CA GLU A 71 -9.82 -1.47 10.28
C GLU A 71 -8.92 -0.34 10.79
N SER A 72 -7.67 -0.28 10.32
CA SER A 72 -6.75 0.80 10.63
C SER A 72 -7.31 2.15 10.15
N ILE A 73 -7.77 2.24 8.89
CA ILE A 73 -8.44 3.44 8.36
C ILE A 73 -9.64 3.79 9.24
N LYS A 74 -10.52 2.83 9.54
CA LYS A 74 -11.70 3.09 10.38
C LYS A 74 -11.33 3.70 11.72
N GLY A 75 -10.29 3.19 12.37
CA GLY A 75 -9.89 3.70 13.68
C GLY A 75 -9.17 5.05 13.64
N PHE A 76 -8.39 5.36 12.59
CA PHE A 76 -7.82 6.71 12.39
C PHE A 76 -8.91 7.76 12.23
N GLU A 77 -10.04 7.32 11.69
CA GLU A 77 -11.17 8.15 11.37
C GLU A 77 -12.17 8.30 12.53
N ASN A 78 -12.25 7.32 13.42
CA ASN A 78 -13.12 7.35 14.61
C ASN A 78 -12.62 8.26 15.75
N THR A 79 -11.39 8.79 15.66
CA THR A 79 -10.85 9.75 16.64
C THR A 79 -11.47 11.14 16.53
N ASN A 80 -12.15 11.43 15.41
CA ASN A 80 -12.86 12.68 15.16
C ASN A 80 -14.38 12.49 15.29
N GLN A 81 -15.09 13.49 15.83
CA GLN A 81 -16.56 13.47 15.89
C GLN A 81 -17.15 13.53 14.48
N ARG A 82 -17.83 12.45 14.06
CA ARG A 82 -18.51 12.31 12.76
C ARG A 82 -20.01 12.50 12.92
N SER A 83 -20.67 12.93 11.84
CA SER A 83 -22.11 12.76 11.74
C SER A 83 -22.45 11.27 11.62
N GLU A 84 -23.66 10.87 12.02
CA GLU A 84 -24.14 9.49 11.85
C GLU A 84 -24.15 9.07 10.37
N GLU A 85 -24.40 10.02 9.46
CA GLU A 85 -24.36 9.81 8.02
C GLU A 85 -22.94 9.51 7.54
N ASP A 86 -21.95 10.31 7.93
CA ASP A 86 -20.54 10.08 7.59
C ASP A 86 -20.02 8.75 8.12
N ALA A 87 -20.48 8.33 9.32
CA ALA A 87 -20.12 7.05 9.90
C ALA A 87 -20.66 5.88 9.07
N LYS A 88 -21.94 5.93 8.68
CA LYS A 88 -22.56 4.90 7.82
C LYS A 88 -21.90 4.84 6.45
N THR A 89 -21.57 5.99 5.87
CA THR A 89 -20.85 6.05 4.59
C THR A 89 -19.44 5.48 4.70
N LEU A 90 -18.70 5.77 5.77
CA LEU A 90 -17.39 5.15 5.97
C LEU A 90 -17.51 3.63 6.11
N GLU A 91 -18.51 3.15 6.85
CA GLU A 91 -18.74 1.72 7.05
C GLU A 91 -19.07 0.99 5.75
N SER A 92 -19.88 1.58 4.86
CA SER A 92 -20.16 0.96 3.56
C SER A 92 -18.90 0.93 2.68
N LEU A 93 -18.08 1.98 2.71
CA LEU A 93 -16.83 2.07 1.94
C LEU A 93 -15.73 1.15 2.44
N LEU A 94 -15.68 0.90 3.76
CA LEU A 94 -14.71 0.02 4.41
C LEU A 94 -15.25 -1.39 4.65
N ASP A 95 -16.42 -1.74 4.14
CA ASP A 95 -17.00 -3.08 4.33
C ASP A 95 -15.94 -4.13 3.99
N ILE A 96 -15.57 -4.92 5.00
CA ILE A 96 -14.47 -5.86 4.94
C ILE A 96 -14.76 -6.92 3.88
N ASN A 97 -16.03 -7.23 3.64
CA ASN A 97 -16.49 -8.24 2.69
C ASN A 97 -16.64 -7.72 1.26
N SER A 98 -16.54 -6.40 1.04
CA SER A 98 -16.63 -5.82 -0.30
C SER A 98 -15.29 -5.18 -0.70
N TYR A 99 -14.87 -5.36 -1.96
CA TYR A 99 -13.63 -4.77 -2.46
C TYR A 99 -13.79 -3.28 -2.87
N GLY A 100 -14.92 -2.64 -2.53
CA GLY A 100 -15.30 -1.26 -2.89
C GLY A 100 -16.72 -1.23 -3.49
N PRO A 101 -17.68 -0.45 -2.97
CA PRO A 101 -19.08 -0.62 -3.39
C PRO A 101 -19.34 -0.10 -4.82
N GLU A 102 -20.20 -0.78 -5.58
CA GLU A 102 -20.40 -0.51 -7.01
C GLU A 102 -20.86 0.91 -7.33
N GLU A 103 -21.61 1.51 -6.42
CA GLU A 103 -22.10 2.88 -6.50
C GLU A 103 -20.99 3.95 -6.41
N PHE A 104 -19.79 3.60 -5.93
CA PHE A 104 -18.67 4.53 -5.77
C PHE A 104 -17.67 4.53 -6.94
N TYR A 105 -17.95 3.79 -8.01
CA TYR A 105 -17.19 3.90 -9.26
C TYR A 105 -17.43 5.22 -10.01
N ASN A 106 -18.48 5.96 -9.68
CA ASN A 106 -18.77 7.29 -10.23
C ASN A 106 -18.02 8.42 -9.48
N ASN A 107 -17.99 9.62 -10.07
CA ASN A 107 -17.26 10.76 -9.50
C ASN A 107 -17.82 11.25 -8.16
N SER A 108 -19.12 11.02 -7.89
CA SER A 108 -19.80 11.45 -6.66
C SER A 108 -19.34 10.64 -5.45
N GLY A 109 -19.29 9.31 -5.60
CA GLY A 109 -18.85 8.44 -4.52
C GLY A 109 -17.38 8.64 -4.14
N LYS A 110 -16.52 8.89 -5.12
CA LYS A 110 -15.12 9.27 -4.87
C LYS A 110 -15.03 10.57 -4.06
N ALA A 111 -15.83 11.59 -4.38
CA ALA A 111 -15.82 12.86 -3.65
C ALA A 111 -16.22 12.66 -2.18
N GLN A 112 -17.31 11.90 -1.95
CA GLN A 112 -17.78 11.58 -0.60
C GLN A 112 -16.73 10.84 0.24
N PHE A 113 -16.00 9.88 -0.35
CA PHE A 113 -14.91 9.20 0.35
C PHE A 113 -13.85 10.18 0.93
N PHE A 114 -13.45 11.23 0.20
CA PHE A 114 -12.45 12.20 0.70
C PHE A 114 -12.98 13.21 1.70
N ASP A 115 -14.29 13.45 1.69
CA ASP A 115 -14.92 14.27 2.71
C ASP A 115 -14.98 13.50 4.04
N VAL A 116 -15.08 12.17 3.93
CA VAL A 116 -15.14 11.25 5.05
C VAL A 116 -13.75 10.83 5.53
N VAL A 117 -12.74 10.67 4.68
CA VAL A 117 -11.38 10.24 5.07
C VAL A 117 -10.41 11.42 5.00
N LYS A 118 -9.96 11.90 6.17
CA LYS A 118 -9.14 13.11 6.29
C LYS A 118 -7.94 12.95 7.24
N HIS A 119 -7.83 11.84 7.96
CA HIS A 119 -6.74 11.65 8.90
C HIS A 119 -5.40 11.53 8.16
N PRO A 120 -4.31 12.23 8.57
CA PRO A 120 -3.03 12.21 7.86
C PRO A 120 -2.47 10.80 7.61
N LEU A 121 -2.65 9.89 8.57
CA LEU A 121 -2.19 8.50 8.47
C LEU A 121 -3.01 7.62 7.52
N SER A 122 -4.21 8.05 7.10
CA SER A 122 -5.05 7.29 6.17
C SER A 122 -4.38 7.12 4.80
N GLY A 123 -3.53 8.06 4.38
CA GLY A 123 -2.79 7.96 3.11
C GLY A 123 -1.85 6.76 3.04
N ILE A 124 -1.09 6.51 4.11
CA ILE A 124 -0.19 5.35 4.21
C ILE A 124 -0.99 4.06 4.10
N THR A 125 -2.10 3.97 4.83
CA THR A 125 -2.94 2.77 4.82
C THR A 125 -3.60 2.56 3.45
N LEU A 126 -4.02 3.62 2.76
CA LEU A 126 -4.54 3.54 1.38
C LEU A 126 -3.49 3.04 0.39
N THR A 127 -2.25 3.51 0.52
CA THR A 127 -1.11 3.01 -0.27
C THR A 127 -0.88 1.53 0.00
N ASN A 128 -0.90 1.10 1.26
CA ASN A 128 -0.71 -0.29 1.65
C ASN A 128 -1.85 -1.20 1.14
N ILE A 129 -3.10 -0.73 1.14
CA ILE A 129 -4.23 -1.46 0.54
C ILE A 129 -3.97 -1.69 -0.95
N CYS A 130 -3.51 -0.66 -1.66
CA CYS A 130 -3.23 -0.77 -3.10
C CYS A 130 -2.10 -1.77 -3.40
N GLU A 131 -1.08 -1.81 -2.55
CA GLU A 131 0.02 -2.76 -2.66
C GLU A 131 -0.43 -4.20 -2.39
N GLU A 132 -1.25 -4.42 -1.36
CA GLU A 132 -1.87 -5.71 -1.08
C GLU A 132 -2.74 -6.18 -2.26
N MET A 133 -3.56 -5.29 -2.79
CA MET A 133 -4.40 -5.60 -3.93
C MET A 133 -3.58 -6.04 -5.15
N LEU A 134 -2.43 -5.44 -5.42
CA LEU A 134 -1.55 -5.86 -6.53
C LEU A 134 -1.09 -7.31 -6.40
N LEU A 135 -0.80 -7.76 -5.18
CA LEU A 135 -0.31 -9.12 -4.96
C LEU A 135 -1.37 -10.18 -5.21
N GLN A 136 -2.64 -9.87 -5.01
CA GLN A 136 -3.74 -10.80 -5.31
C GLN A 136 -3.77 -11.22 -6.80
N GLY A 137 -3.09 -10.45 -7.67
CA GLY A 137 -2.75 -10.88 -9.02
C GLY A 137 -3.99 -11.30 -9.82
N PRO A 138 -4.07 -12.54 -10.34
CA PRO A 138 -5.24 -13.00 -11.10
C PRO A 138 -6.57 -13.04 -10.30
N ARG A 139 -6.52 -13.11 -8.96
CA ARG A 139 -7.71 -13.09 -8.09
C ARG A 139 -8.23 -11.67 -7.88
N MET A 140 -7.46 -10.67 -8.29
CA MET A 140 -7.79 -9.27 -8.10
C MET A 140 -8.96 -8.87 -9.01
N ASP A 141 -10.03 -8.36 -8.40
CA ASP A 141 -11.07 -7.70 -9.15
C ASP A 141 -10.57 -6.30 -9.60
N LYS A 142 -10.32 -6.18 -10.91
CA LYS A 142 -9.79 -4.96 -11.55
C LYS A 142 -10.74 -3.77 -11.40
N LYS A 143 -12.06 -3.99 -11.39
CA LYS A 143 -13.06 -2.92 -11.27
C LYS A 143 -12.96 -2.31 -9.88
N HIS A 144 -12.97 -3.16 -8.86
CA HIS A 144 -12.89 -2.79 -7.44
C HIS A 144 -11.55 -2.15 -7.06
N THR A 145 -10.45 -2.70 -7.56
CA THR A 145 -9.10 -2.20 -7.27
C THR A 145 -8.90 -0.76 -7.76
N SER A 146 -9.53 -0.38 -8.88
CA SER A 146 -9.42 0.98 -9.42
C SER A 146 -9.94 2.06 -8.48
N PHE A 147 -10.92 1.73 -7.61
CA PHE A 147 -11.43 2.66 -6.60
C PHE A 147 -10.33 3.05 -5.62
N TRP A 148 -9.63 2.08 -5.02
CA TRP A 148 -8.60 2.31 -4.00
C TRP A 148 -7.40 3.08 -4.55
N TYR A 149 -7.02 2.78 -5.80
CA TYR A 149 -5.97 3.53 -6.49
C TYR A 149 -6.34 5.00 -6.71
N VAL A 150 -7.55 5.27 -7.19
CA VAL A 150 -8.00 6.64 -7.37
C VAL A 150 -8.23 7.34 -6.03
N ALA A 151 -8.67 6.59 -5.02
CA ALA A 151 -8.82 7.04 -3.64
C ALA A 151 -7.47 7.52 -3.08
N GLY A 152 -6.47 6.65 -2.97
CA GLY A 152 -5.16 7.04 -2.47
C GLY A 152 -4.54 8.20 -3.25
N LEU A 153 -4.67 8.23 -4.59
CA LEU A 153 -4.09 9.29 -5.40
C LEU A 153 -4.65 10.67 -5.03
N LYS A 154 -5.98 10.79 -5.03
CA LYS A 154 -6.65 12.06 -4.69
C LYS A 154 -6.44 12.44 -3.23
N PHE A 155 -6.36 11.46 -2.33
CA PHE A 155 -6.02 11.72 -0.94
C PHE A 155 -4.63 12.37 -0.85
N HIS A 156 -3.63 11.76 -1.49
CA HIS A 156 -2.27 12.28 -1.47
C HIS A 156 -2.13 13.63 -2.19
N GLU A 157 -2.84 13.84 -3.29
CA GLU A 157 -2.87 15.15 -3.96
C GLU A 157 -3.46 16.27 -3.09
N LYS A 158 -4.41 15.94 -2.20
CA LYS A 158 -5.15 16.93 -1.39
C LYS A 158 -4.57 17.14 0.01
N TYR A 159 -4.08 16.09 0.66
CA TYR A 159 -3.81 16.10 2.10
C TYR A 159 -2.37 15.74 2.47
N GLU A 160 -1.65 14.94 1.67
CA GLU A 160 -0.37 14.37 2.10
C GLU A 160 0.51 13.96 0.89
N THR A 161 1.69 14.57 0.73
CA THR A 161 2.48 14.40 -0.50
C THR A 161 3.67 13.44 -0.40
N ASP A 162 4.08 13.02 0.80
CA ASP A 162 5.29 12.22 1.00
C ASP A 162 5.13 10.82 0.41
N PHE A 163 3.94 10.22 0.49
CA PHE A 163 3.66 8.90 -0.09
C PHE A 163 3.12 8.94 -1.53
N LEU A 164 2.87 10.14 -2.09
CA LEU A 164 2.33 10.30 -3.44
C LEU A 164 3.17 9.58 -4.50
N ALA A 165 4.50 9.64 -4.41
CA ALA A 165 5.38 8.98 -5.37
C ALA A 165 5.26 7.45 -5.33
N ARG A 166 5.19 6.86 -4.13
CA ARG A 166 4.97 5.41 -3.97
C ARG A 166 3.62 5.02 -4.56
N HIS A 167 2.57 5.79 -4.26
CA HIS A 167 1.23 5.52 -4.73
C HIS A 167 1.12 5.60 -6.27
N LEU A 168 1.75 6.62 -6.88
CA LEU A 168 1.85 6.74 -8.34
C LEU A 168 2.59 5.56 -8.98
N THR A 169 3.67 5.09 -8.36
CA THR A 169 4.42 3.92 -8.83
C THR A 169 3.58 2.65 -8.77
N LEU A 170 2.80 2.43 -7.69
CA LEU A 170 1.87 1.30 -7.61
C LEU A 170 0.77 1.39 -8.68
N LEU A 171 0.21 2.59 -8.90
CA LEU A 171 -0.78 2.82 -9.95
C LEU A 171 -0.21 2.56 -11.35
N ALA A 172 1.07 2.86 -11.57
CA ALA A 172 1.75 2.53 -12.82
C ALA A 172 1.84 1.02 -13.03
N ILE A 173 2.16 0.24 -11.99
CA ILE A 173 2.16 -1.23 -12.04
C ILE A 173 0.77 -1.74 -12.42
N PHE A 174 -0.27 -1.22 -11.76
CA PHE A 174 -1.67 -1.57 -12.05
C PHE A 174 -2.07 -1.31 -13.51
N TYR A 175 -1.69 -0.17 -14.07
CA TYR A 175 -1.95 0.15 -15.47
C TYR A 175 -1.10 -0.65 -16.45
N HIS A 176 0.16 -0.93 -16.12
CA HIS A 176 1.03 -1.76 -16.95
C HIS A 176 0.52 -3.21 -17.05
N ALA A 177 0.03 -3.78 -15.93
CA ALA A 177 -0.61 -5.10 -15.90
C ALA A 177 -1.90 -5.18 -16.76
N GLN A 178 -2.44 -4.04 -17.19
CA GLN A 178 -3.57 -3.92 -18.11
C GLN A 178 -3.13 -3.49 -19.51
N GLU A 179 -1.85 -3.65 -19.84
CA GLU A 179 -1.25 -3.30 -21.14
C GLU A 179 -1.30 -1.79 -21.47
N ARG A 180 -1.68 -0.94 -20.50
CA ARG A 180 -1.73 0.53 -20.66
C ARG A 180 -0.37 1.17 -20.38
N THR A 181 0.64 0.72 -21.11
CA THR A 181 2.05 1.05 -20.84
C THR A 181 2.34 2.55 -20.96
N MET A 182 1.72 3.28 -21.90
CA MET A 182 1.93 4.74 -22.00
C MET A 182 1.48 5.49 -20.74
N ILE A 183 0.36 5.06 -20.13
CA ILE A 183 -0.13 5.66 -18.88
C ILE A 183 0.83 5.32 -17.74
N ALA A 184 1.24 4.06 -17.64
CA ALA A 184 2.19 3.62 -16.62
C ALA A 184 3.51 4.40 -16.67
N GLU A 185 4.09 4.59 -17.86
CA GLU A 185 5.32 5.36 -18.02
C GLU A 185 5.15 6.84 -17.65
N GLY A 186 4.00 7.45 -17.99
CA GLY A 186 3.69 8.82 -17.58
C GLY A 186 3.60 8.97 -16.06
N LEU A 187 2.97 8.02 -15.38
CA LEU A 187 2.88 7.98 -13.91
C LEU A 187 4.26 7.79 -13.26
N LEU A 188 5.10 6.91 -13.81
CA LEU A 188 6.46 6.70 -13.29
C LEU A 188 7.35 7.92 -13.50
N THR A 189 7.23 8.59 -14.63
CA THR A 189 7.93 9.85 -14.88
C THR A 189 7.55 10.89 -13.82
N ARG A 190 6.25 11.01 -13.52
CA ARG A 190 5.76 11.91 -12.47
C ARG A 190 6.26 11.51 -11.08
N ALA A 191 6.27 10.22 -10.75
CA ALA A 191 6.79 9.72 -9.49
C ALA A 191 8.30 10.01 -9.33
N LEU A 192 9.07 9.91 -10.41
CA LEU A 192 10.49 10.28 -10.41
C LEU A 192 10.71 11.78 -10.26
N GLU A 193 9.86 12.64 -10.84
CA GLU A 193 9.93 14.09 -10.61
C GLU A 193 9.77 14.43 -9.12
N LEU A 194 8.85 13.75 -8.43
CA LEU A 194 8.58 13.95 -7.00
C LEU A 194 9.70 13.45 -6.09
N THR A 195 10.49 12.48 -6.56
CA THR A 195 11.54 11.81 -5.76
C THR A 195 12.96 12.17 -6.21
N LYS A 196 13.09 13.00 -7.24
CA LYS A 196 14.36 13.34 -7.87
C LYS A 196 15.39 13.84 -6.87
N GLY A 197 16.49 13.09 -6.75
CA GLY A 197 17.64 13.48 -5.94
C GLY A 197 17.44 13.37 -4.43
N LYS A 198 16.35 12.73 -3.98
CA LYS A 198 16.11 12.48 -2.55
C LYS A 198 16.99 11.35 -2.02
N GLY A 199 17.42 10.43 -2.88
CA GLY A 199 18.18 9.24 -2.50
C GLY A 199 17.42 8.38 -1.49
N ASP A 200 16.08 8.36 -1.58
CA ASP A 200 15.21 7.66 -0.64
C ASP A 200 14.67 6.34 -1.22
N ILE A 201 13.90 5.61 -0.42
CA ILE A 201 13.33 4.34 -0.84
C ILE A 201 12.30 4.51 -1.97
N HIS A 202 11.60 5.65 -2.03
CA HIS A 202 10.58 5.90 -3.03
C HIS A 202 11.23 6.16 -4.39
N GLU A 203 12.35 6.88 -4.42
CA GLU A 203 13.18 7.06 -5.62
C GLU A 203 13.71 5.72 -6.13
N ALA A 204 14.33 4.92 -5.24
CA ALA A 204 14.87 3.60 -5.57
C ALA A 204 13.78 2.65 -6.11
N PHE A 205 12.64 2.56 -5.41
CA PHE A 205 11.51 1.74 -5.80
C PHE A 205 10.97 2.14 -7.18
N THR A 206 10.78 3.44 -7.42
CA THR A 206 10.27 3.96 -8.69
C THR A 206 11.23 3.66 -9.85
N PHE A 207 12.54 3.87 -9.66
CA PHE A 207 13.53 3.52 -10.67
C PHE A 207 13.54 2.03 -11.01
N LYS A 208 13.47 1.16 -9.99
CA LYS A 208 13.42 -0.29 -10.18
C LYS A 208 12.19 -0.73 -10.97
N ILE A 209 11.02 -0.23 -10.62
CA ILE A 209 9.77 -0.53 -11.33
C ILE A 209 9.84 -0.02 -12.77
N TYR A 210 10.32 1.21 -12.99
CA TYR A 210 10.42 1.74 -14.34
C TYR A 210 11.41 0.93 -15.19
N GLY A 211 12.59 0.61 -14.67
CA GLY A 211 13.54 -0.28 -15.33
C GLY A 211 12.91 -1.61 -15.74
N HIS A 212 12.18 -2.26 -14.82
CA HIS A 212 11.49 -3.52 -15.11
C HIS A 212 10.49 -3.40 -16.28
N ILE A 213 9.65 -2.35 -16.29
CA ILE A 213 8.69 -2.11 -17.38
C ILE A 213 9.42 -1.90 -18.71
N LEU A 214 10.53 -1.15 -18.72
CA LEU A 214 11.30 -0.91 -19.93
C LEU A 214 11.97 -2.16 -20.48
N ARG A 215 12.40 -3.07 -19.61
CA ARG A 215 13.04 -4.34 -20.00
C ARG A 215 12.15 -5.22 -20.86
N SER A 216 10.82 -5.10 -20.73
CA SER A 216 9.86 -5.81 -21.58
C SER A 216 9.95 -5.40 -23.06
N LYS A 217 10.61 -4.27 -23.38
CA LYS A 217 10.78 -3.73 -24.73
C LYS A 217 12.24 -3.89 -25.17
N PRO A 218 12.56 -4.78 -26.14
CA PRO A 218 13.93 -5.04 -26.57
C PRO A 218 14.71 -3.78 -26.99
N SER A 219 14.03 -2.79 -27.59
CA SER A 219 14.65 -1.53 -28.00
C SER A 219 15.08 -0.61 -26.85
N ARG A 220 14.65 -0.90 -25.60
CA ARG A 220 14.86 -0.04 -24.43
C ARG A 220 15.64 -0.74 -23.31
N VAL A 221 16.29 -1.87 -23.59
CA VAL A 221 17.09 -2.61 -22.60
C VAL A 221 18.21 -1.73 -22.01
N ASN A 222 18.93 -0.97 -22.84
CA ASN A 222 19.97 -0.05 -22.35
C ASN A 222 19.43 1.04 -21.41
N GLU A 223 18.19 1.46 -21.61
CA GLU A 223 17.54 2.44 -20.74
C GLU A 223 17.10 1.77 -19.43
N SER A 224 16.51 0.58 -19.51
CA SER A 224 16.22 -0.26 -18.34
C SER A 224 17.44 -0.45 -17.45
N GLU A 225 18.60 -0.76 -18.04
CA GLU A 225 19.83 -1.00 -17.28
C GLU A 225 20.23 0.22 -16.46
N LYS A 226 20.21 1.42 -17.05
CA LYS A 226 20.50 2.68 -16.35
C LYS A 226 19.59 2.88 -15.14
N PHE A 227 18.30 2.63 -15.32
CA PHE A 227 17.31 2.73 -14.25
C PHE A 227 17.56 1.73 -13.12
N THR A 228 17.82 0.47 -13.47
CA THR A 228 18.12 -0.57 -12.47
C THR A 228 19.43 -0.33 -11.73
N THR A 229 20.49 0.11 -12.43
CA THR A 229 21.77 0.46 -11.79
C THR A 229 21.57 1.60 -10.80
N ARG A 230 20.84 2.65 -11.19
CA ARG A 230 20.57 3.79 -10.30
C ARG A 230 19.79 3.37 -9.05
N ALA A 231 18.79 2.50 -9.20
CA ALA A 231 18.05 1.98 -8.05
C ALA A 231 18.98 1.25 -7.08
N THR A 232 19.87 0.37 -7.59
CA THR A 232 20.84 -0.36 -6.78
C THR A 232 21.84 0.56 -6.07
N GLU A 233 22.34 1.60 -6.74
CA GLU A 233 23.22 2.61 -6.11
C GLU A 233 22.55 3.30 -4.92
N ILE A 234 21.28 3.67 -5.06
CA ILE A 234 20.52 4.29 -3.96
C ILE A 234 20.34 3.27 -2.84
N GLU A 235 19.87 2.05 -3.16
CA GLU A 235 19.65 0.98 -2.17
C GLU A 235 20.89 0.66 -1.34
N GLN A 236 22.09 0.68 -1.95
CA GLN A 236 23.37 0.48 -1.26
C GLN A 236 23.71 1.57 -0.24
N GLN A 237 23.17 2.78 -0.43
CA GLN A 237 23.35 3.91 0.48
C GLN A 237 22.27 3.95 1.57
N LEU A 238 21.19 3.19 1.41
CA LEU A 238 20.13 3.10 2.42
C LEU A 238 20.58 2.20 3.58
N VAL A 239 20.40 2.69 4.80
CA VAL A 239 20.53 1.88 6.02
C VAL A 239 19.56 0.67 5.92
N PRO A 240 19.93 -0.54 6.39
CA PRO A 240 19.09 -1.74 6.30
C PRO A 240 17.64 -1.49 6.70
N TRP A 241 16.69 -2.11 5.99
CA TRP A 241 15.25 -1.88 6.12
C TRP A 241 14.70 -1.97 7.56
N THR A 242 15.36 -2.73 8.44
CA THR A 242 15.05 -2.82 9.88
C THR A 242 15.18 -1.49 10.62
N SER A 243 16.02 -0.57 10.14
CA SER A 243 16.14 0.80 10.65
C SER A 243 15.06 1.77 10.15
N LYS A 244 14.23 1.33 9.18
CA LYS A 244 13.22 2.14 8.49
C LYS A 244 11.79 1.67 8.73
N LEU A 245 11.57 0.88 9.78
CA LEU A 245 10.24 0.60 10.34
C LEU A 245 9.45 1.89 10.64
N VAL A 246 10.10 3.05 10.78
CA VAL A 246 9.44 4.37 10.90
C VAL A 246 8.58 4.73 9.67
N GLN A 247 8.86 4.17 8.48
CA GLN A 247 8.04 4.35 7.27
C GLN A 247 6.84 3.37 7.20
N MET A 248 6.76 2.42 8.13
CA MET A 248 5.59 1.63 8.50
C MET A 248 5.23 2.00 9.95
N HIS A 249 4.78 3.23 10.17
CA HIS A 249 4.67 3.91 11.48
C HIS A 249 4.62 2.98 12.71
N ILE A 250 5.75 2.64 13.35
CA ILE A 250 5.73 2.11 14.74
C ILE A 250 5.68 3.33 15.67
N PRO A 251 4.67 3.48 16.54
CA PRO A 251 4.77 4.42 17.62
C PRO A 251 5.82 3.91 18.59
N VAL A 252 6.87 4.70 18.76
CA VAL A 252 7.85 4.53 19.83
C VAL A 252 7.11 4.72 21.16
N VAL A 253 7.25 3.76 22.07
CA VAL A 253 7.21 4.02 23.51
C VAL A 253 8.50 3.49 24.09
#